data_AF-A0A2S3H8T4-F1
#
_entry.id   AF-A0A2S3H8T4-F1
#
_cell.length_a   1.000
_cell.length_b   1.000
_cell.length_c   1.000
_cell.angle_alpha   90.00
_cell.angle_beta   90.00
_cell.angle_gamma   90.00
#
_symmetry.space_group_name_H-M   'P 1'
#
loop_
_entity.id
_entity.type
_entity.pdbx_description
1 polymer ?
#
loop_
_entity_poly.entity_id
_entity_poly.type
_entity_poly.pdbx_seq_one_letter_code
_entity_poly.pdbx_strand_id
1 'polypeptide(L)'
;MTSAKALGVFVLAISPCPAQAYQLLDLKAKVLHKCMMYIQKTAELMPKRSPPCCDKVRKADAKDICNKFTNDEKVKIKLEKWVQVTRKCESIARGFNCAG
;
A
#
# COMPACT_ATOMS: atom_id res chain seq x y z
N MET A 1 -2.46 23.00 52.30
CA MET A 1 -1.99 23.01 50.90
C MET A 1 -2.82 22.01 50.12
N THR A 2 -3.80 22.47 49.34
CA THR A 2 -4.62 21.61 48.47
C THR A 2 -4.41 22.07 47.04
N SER A 3 -3.46 21.45 46.35
CA SER A 3 -3.19 21.73 44.94
C SER A 3 -4.11 20.88 44.07
N ALA A 4 -5.05 21.54 43.40
CA ALA A 4 -5.85 20.97 42.34
C ALA A 4 -4.95 20.57 41.16
N LYS A 5 -5.01 19.30 40.73
CA LYS A 5 -4.38 18.84 39.48
C LYS A 5 -5.44 18.78 38.41
N ALA A 6 -5.46 19.80 37.55
CA ALA A 6 -6.21 19.79 36.31
C ALA A 6 -5.64 18.67 35.41
N LEU A 7 -6.41 17.60 35.22
CA LEU A 7 -6.14 16.56 34.22
C LEU A 7 -6.59 17.10 32.85
N GLY A 8 -5.71 17.87 32.22
CA GLY A 8 -5.87 18.26 30.82
C GLY A 8 -5.70 17.03 29.94
N VAL A 9 -6.78 16.62 29.28
CA VAL A 9 -6.76 15.62 28.20
C VAL A 9 -5.96 16.21 27.04
N PHE A 10 -4.71 15.78 26.89
CA PHE A 10 -3.87 16.09 25.74
C PHE A 10 -4.39 15.32 24.53
N VAL A 11 -5.19 15.97 23.69
CA VAL A 11 -5.51 15.45 22.35
C VAL A 11 -4.27 15.66 21.48
N LEU A 12 -3.47 14.60 21.31
CA LEU A 12 -2.36 14.61 20.36
C LEU A 12 -2.93 14.74 18.95
N ALA A 13 -2.88 15.95 18.40
CA ALA A 13 -3.12 16.18 16.99
C ALA A 13 -2.09 15.37 16.19
N ILE A 14 -2.54 14.28 15.56
CA ILE A 14 -1.69 13.43 14.71
C ILE A 14 -1.48 14.22 13.40
N SER A 15 -0.56 15.18 13.43
CA SER A 15 -0.08 15.81 12.22
C SER A 15 0.58 14.71 11.37
N PRO A 16 0.15 14.48 10.11
CA PRO A 16 0.78 13.48 9.27
C PRO A 16 2.25 13.86 9.10
N CYS A 17 3.14 13.08 9.71
CA CYS A 17 4.56 13.32 9.63
C CYS A 17 4.98 13.14 8.17
N PRO A 18 5.61 14.15 7.53
CA PRO A 18 5.98 14.07 6.12
C PRO A 18 6.87 12.85 5.83
N ALA A 19 7.67 12.42 6.81
CA ALA A 19 8.49 11.21 6.73
C ALA A 19 7.69 9.95 6.35
N GLN A 20 6.49 9.78 6.91
CA GLN A 20 5.65 8.60 6.64
C GLN A 20 5.09 8.61 5.21
N ALA A 21 4.72 9.79 4.70
CA ALA A 21 4.26 9.95 3.33
C ALA A 21 5.36 9.65 2.30
N TYR A 22 6.59 10.09 2.57
CA TYR A 22 7.76 9.76 1.73
C TYR A 22 8.09 8.27 1.75
N GLN A 23 8.04 7.62 2.93
CA GLN A 23 8.26 6.18 3.05
C GLN A 23 7.24 5.37 2.23
N LEU A 24 5.97 5.77 2.25
CA LEU A 24 4.93 5.11 1.46
C LEU A 24 5.17 5.27 -0.05
N LEU A 25 5.59 6.46 -0.50
CA LEU A 25 5.90 6.71 -1.92
C LEU A 25 7.12 5.91 -2.40
N ASP A 26 8.18 5.83 -1.59
CA ASP A 26 9.35 5.00 -1.89
C ASP A 26 8.99 3.51 -1.95
N LEU A 27 8.18 3.04 -1.01
CA LEU A 27 7.71 1.66 -0.99
C LEU A 27 6.83 1.34 -2.21
N LYS A 28 5.94 2.27 -2.60
CA LYS A 28 5.16 2.19 -3.84
C LYS A 28 6.05 2.07 -5.06
N ALA A 29 7.07 2.91 -5.18
CA ALA A 29 8.01 2.85 -6.30
C ALA A 29 8.70 1.48 -6.37
N LYS A 30 9.11 0.92 -5.22
CA LYS A 30 9.73 -0.41 -5.12
C LYS A 30 8.76 -1.53 -5.51
N VAL A 31 7.50 -1.46 -5.06
CA VAL A 31 6.44 -2.40 -5.43
C VAL A 31 6.19 -2.35 -6.93
N LEU A 32 5.98 -1.16 -7.50
CA LEU A 32 5.76 -0.98 -8.93
C LEU A 32 6.95 -1.53 -9.71
N HIS A 33 8.18 -1.17 -9.36
CA HIS A 33 9.37 -1.66 -10.05
C HIS A 33 9.49 -3.19 -10.06
N LYS A 34 9.14 -3.88 -8.96
CA LYS A 34 9.25 -5.35 -8.88
C LYS A 34 8.02 -6.11 -9.39
N CYS A 35 6.85 -5.50 -9.37
CA CYS A 35 5.59 -6.16 -9.71
C CYS A 35 5.01 -5.72 -11.07
N MET A 36 5.57 -4.68 -11.72
CA MET A 36 5.02 -4.08 -12.95
C MET A 36 4.68 -5.13 -14.01
N MET A 37 5.60 -6.07 -14.25
CA MET A 37 5.48 -7.13 -15.25
C MET A 37 4.29 -8.08 -15.01
N TYR A 38 3.67 -8.05 -13.83
CA TYR A 38 2.52 -8.87 -13.47
C TYR A 38 1.21 -8.08 -13.35
N ILE A 39 1.29 -6.74 -13.26
CA ILE A 39 0.13 -5.87 -13.04
C ILE A 39 -0.19 -5.01 -14.25
N GLN A 40 0.71 -4.91 -15.23
CA GLN A 40 0.42 -4.26 -16.51
C GLN A 40 -0.77 -4.90 -17.23
N LYS A 41 -1.49 -4.11 -18.03
CA LYS A 41 -2.65 -4.60 -18.81
C LYS A 41 -2.29 -5.78 -19.71
N THR A 42 -1.12 -5.76 -20.33
CA THR A 42 -0.60 -6.80 -21.22
C THR A 42 0.17 -7.93 -20.50
N ALA A 43 0.35 -7.83 -19.18
CA ALA A 43 1.12 -8.80 -18.41
C ALA A 43 0.58 -10.23 -18.50
N GLU A 44 1.47 -11.22 -18.48
CA GLU A 44 1.09 -12.59 -18.20
C GLU A 44 0.68 -12.78 -16.73
N LEU A 45 0.02 -13.90 -16.44
CA LEU A 45 -0.36 -14.23 -15.08
C LEU A 45 0.90 -14.45 -14.22
N MET A 46 0.93 -13.80 -13.05
CA MET A 46 2.02 -13.97 -12.10
C MET A 46 2.23 -15.45 -11.74
N PRO A 47 3.48 -15.97 -11.72
CA PRO A 47 3.75 -17.31 -11.24
C PRO A 47 3.38 -17.45 -9.75
N LYS A 48 3.21 -18.70 -9.29
CA LYS A 48 2.65 -19.01 -7.96
C LYS A 48 3.37 -18.32 -6.80
N ARG A 49 4.69 -18.09 -6.93
CA ARG A 49 5.46 -17.21 -6.07
C ARG A 49 6.46 -16.42 -6.92
N SER A 50 6.39 -15.09 -6.87
CA SER A 50 7.46 -14.21 -7.34
C SER A 50 8.09 -13.58 -6.10
N PRO A 51 9.20 -14.15 -5.58
CA PRO A 51 9.83 -13.68 -4.34
C PRO A 51 10.08 -12.17 -4.33
N PRO A 52 10.69 -11.55 -5.36
CA PRO A 52 11.04 -10.13 -5.30
C PRO A 52 9.81 -9.20 -5.31
N CYS A 53 8.72 -9.59 -5.98
CA CYS A 53 7.47 -8.83 -5.94
C CYS A 53 6.77 -9.03 -4.60
N CYS A 54 6.60 -10.28 -4.15
CA CYS A 54 5.90 -10.57 -2.89
C CYS A 54 6.61 -10.02 -1.66
N ASP A 55 7.94 -9.97 -1.64
CA ASP A 55 8.69 -9.38 -0.53
C ASP A 55 8.41 -7.89 -0.36
N LYS A 56 8.14 -7.17 -1.46
CA LYS A 56 7.77 -5.75 -1.40
C LYS A 56 6.30 -5.58 -1.07
N VAL A 57 5.44 -6.38 -1.69
CA VAL A 57 3.99 -6.36 -1.45
C VAL A 57 3.67 -6.70 0.00
N ARG A 58 4.35 -7.66 0.64
CA ARG A 58 4.14 -8.01 2.06
C ARG A 58 4.63 -6.95 3.04
N LYS A 59 5.64 -6.16 2.64
CA LYS A 59 6.14 -5.04 3.44
C LYS A 59 5.28 -3.78 3.30
N ALA A 60 4.49 -3.72 2.23
CA ALA A 60 3.58 -2.63 1.96
C ALA A 60 2.16 -2.98 2.39
N ASP A 61 1.40 -1.97 2.81
CA ASP A 61 -0.04 -2.14 2.85
C ASP A 61 -0.58 -2.04 1.41
N ALA A 62 -1.16 -3.12 0.91
CA ALA A 62 -1.73 -3.16 -0.44
C ALA A 62 -2.81 -2.10 -0.66
N LYS A 63 -3.52 -1.69 0.41
CA LYS A 63 -4.52 -0.61 0.38
C LYS A 63 -3.85 0.75 0.19
N ASP A 64 -2.78 1.02 0.92
CA ASP A 64 -2.08 2.31 0.83
C ASP A 64 -1.44 2.50 -0.54
N ILE A 65 -0.83 1.45 -1.09
CA ILE A 65 -0.31 1.46 -2.47
C ILE A 65 -1.43 1.77 -3.46
N CYS A 66 -2.58 1.11 -3.29
CA CYS A 66 -3.70 1.27 -4.20
C CYS A 66 -4.27 2.68 -4.21
N ASN A 67 -4.48 3.26 -3.03
CA ASN A 67 -4.98 4.62 -2.85
C ASN A 67 -4.02 5.67 -3.42
N LYS A 68 -2.74 5.32 -3.57
CA LYS A 68 -1.71 6.21 -4.12
C LYS A 68 -1.45 5.98 -5.61
N PHE A 69 -2.14 5.08 -6.30
CA PHE A 69 -1.98 4.96 -7.75
C PHE A 69 -2.41 6.25 -8.46
N THR A 70 -1.50 6.78 -9.29
CA THR A 70 -1.77 7.97 -10.10
C THR A 70 -2.65 7.60 -11.29
N ASN A 71 -3.25 8.60 -11.94
CA ASN A 71 -4.02 8.37 -13.15
C ASN A 71 -3.16 7.74 -14.26
N ASP A 72 -1.91 8.19 -14.42
CA ASP A 72 -0.97 7.62 -15.40
C ASP A 72 -0.64 6.16 -15.14
N GLU A 73 -0.49 5.78 -13.86
CA GLU A 73 -0.27 4.38 -13.48
C GLU A 73 -1.52 3.55 -13.73
N LYS A 74 -2.72 4.04 -13.38
CA LYS A 74 -4.01 3.39 -13.64
C LYS A 74 -4.26 3.14 -15.13
N VAL A 75 -3.70 3.96 -16.03
CA VAL A 75 -3.76 3.73 -17.48
C VAL A 75 -2.89 2.53 -17.89
N LYS A 76 -1.76 2.29 -17.21
CA LYS A 76 -0.79 1.23 -17.54
C LYS A 76 -1.09 -0.11 -16.85
N ILE A 77 -1.62 -0.07 -15.63
CA ILE A 77 -1.92 -1.25 -14.82
C ILE A 77 -3.36 -1.72 -15.00
N LYS A 78 -3.62 -3.00 -14.74
CA LYS A 78 -4.96 -3.57 -14.58
C LYS A 78 -5.20 -3.81 -13.09
N LEU A 79 -6.13 -3.08 -12.48
CA LEU A 79 -6.42 -3.18 -11.04
C LEU A 79 -6.75 -4.61 -10.60
N GLU A 80 -7.47 -5.37 -11.44
CA GLU A 80 -7.75 -6.79 -11.18
C GLU A 80 -6.47 -7.63 -11.03
N LYS A 81 -5.43 -7.33 -11.82
CA LYS A 81 -4.15 -8.05 -11.72
C LYS A 81 -3.39 -7.65 -10.45
N TRP A 82 -3.46 -6.39 -10.03
CA TRP A 82 -2.95 -5.98 -8.73
C TRP A 82 -3.63 -6.74 -7.58
N VAL A 83 -4.96 -6.90 -7.62
CA VAL A 83 -5.71 -7.72 -6.65
C VAL A 83 -5.25 -9.19 -6.68
N GLN A 84 -4.95 -9.75 -7.85
CA GLN A 84 -4.42 -11.11 -7.95
C GLN A 84 -3.01 -11.25 -7.36
N VAL A 85 -2.11 -10.30 -7.65
CA VAL A 85 -0.74 -10.28 -7.11
C VAL A 85 -0.77 -10.25 -5.59
N THR A 86 -1.56 -9.35 -5.02
CA THR A 86 -1.67 -9.16 -3.58
C THR A 86 -2.33 -10.35 -2.87
N ARG A 87 -3.31 -11.02 -3.49
CA ARG A 87 -3.82 -12.33 -3.03
C ARG A 87 -2.75 -13.42 -3.07
N LYS A 88 -1.98 -13.52 -4.17
CA LYS A 88 -0.89 -14.51 -4.31
C LYS A 88 0.25 -14.29 -3.31
N CYS A 89 0.52 -13.04 -2.97
CA CYS A 89 1.52 -12.67 -1.98
C CYS A 89 1.00 -12.68 -0.54
N GLU A 90 -0.27 -13.07 -0.32
CA GLU A 90 -0.92 -13.17 1.01
C GLU A 90 -0.91 -11.84 1.78
N SER A 91 -1.03 -10.72 1.06
CA SER A 91 -0.89 -9.37 1.60
C SER A 91 -2.22 -8.66 1.86
N ILE A 92 -3.36 -9.17 1.34
CA ILE A 92 -4.67 -8.55 1.60
C ILE A 92 -5.47 -9.31 2.68
N ALA A 93 -6.03 -8.57 3.63
CA ALA A 93 -7.23 -8.98 4.35
C ALA A 93 -8.39 -9.25 3.35
N ARG A 94 -9.02 -10.42 3.42
CA ARG A 94 -10.10 -10.80 2.51
C ARG A 94 -11.19 -9.71 2.49
N GLY A 95 -11.54 -9.19 1.30
CA GLY A 95 -12.65 -8.24 1.13
C GLY A 95 -12.28 -6.81 0.69
N PHE A 96 -11.00 -6.48 0.49
CA PHE A 96 -10.60 -5.13 0.05
C PHE A 96 -10.71 -4.96 -1.49
N ASN A 97 -11.47 -3.96 -1.93
CA ASN A 97 -11.50 -3.50 -3.31
C ASN A 97 -10.60 -2.27 -3.49
N CYS A 98 -9.69 -2.37 -4.44
CA CYS A 98 -8.85 -1.27 -4.90
C CYS A 98 -9.62 -0.13 -5.59
N ALA A 99 -10.93 -0.30 -5.74
CA ALA A 99 -11.83 0.61 -6.46
C ALA A 99 -12.71 1.44 -5.51
N GLY A 100 -12.57 1.28 -4.19
CA GLY A 100 -13.63 1.63 -3.24
C GLY A 100 -14.50 0.41 -2.97
#